data_AF-A0A966AY72-F1
#
_entry.id   AF-A0A966AY72-F1
#
_cell.length_a   1.000
_cell.length_b   1.000
_cell.length_c   1.000
_cell.angle_alpha   90.00
_cell.angle_beta   90.00
_cell.angle_gamma   90.00
#
_symmetry.space_group_name_H-M   'P 1'
#
loop_
_entity.id
_entity.type
_entity.pdbx_description
1 polymer ?
#
loop_
_entity_poly.entity_id
_entity_poly.type
_entity_poly.pdbx_seq_one_letter_code
_entity_poly.pdbx_strand_id
1 'polypeptide(L)'
;SYLPLKLNAGGVMPIIFASALIFLPITVANVTNNPILIRAASALNPSAANPWPYAIVFFSLILGFAYFYSSLSLNPSDIATNLKRGGVAIPGVRPGSATAAYLEGVKNRLTLLGGLFLGAVAIIPSAVERATGVTTFQGLGATSLLILVGVAIDTAKQVQTYVISQRYEGLVRQ
;
A
#
# COMPACT_ATOMS: atom_id res chain seq x y z
N SER A 1 -3.84 27.98 -1.14
CA SER A 1 -2.88 26.87 -1.19
C SER A 1 -3.37 25.70 -0.35
N TYR A 2 -3.06 24.47 -0.73
CA TYR A 2 -3.42 23.26 0.01
C TYR A 2 -2.17 22.38 0.18
N LEU A 3 -2.16 21.54 1.21
CA LEU A 3 -1.13 20.51 1.39
C LEU A 3 -1.68 19.19 0.82
N PRO A 4 -1.16 18.68 -0.32
CA PRO A 4 -1.67 17.44 -0.91
C PRO A 4 -1.27 16.24 -0.06
N LEU A 5 -2.17 15.78 0.81
CA LEU A 5 -2.04 14.50 1.50
C LEU A 5 -2.76 13.42 0.69
N LYS A 6 -2.01 12.41 0.24
CA LYS A 6 -2.57 11.27 -0.48
C LYS A 6 -3.30 10.36 0.49
N LEU A 7 -4.48 9.86 0.09
CA LEU A 7 -5.25 8.86 0.86
C LEU A 7 -4.44 7.58 1.09
N ASN A 8 -3.67 7.17 0.07
CA ASN A 8 -2.71 6.08 0.17
C ASN A 8 -1.33 6.59 -0.26
N ALA A 9 -0.50 6.94 0.71
CA ALA A 9 0.89 7.34 0.45
C ALA A 9 1.71 6.20 -0.16
N GLY A 10 1.35 4.94 0.12
CA GLY A 10 2.08 3.74 -0.30
C GLY A 10 1.76 3.19 -1.68
N GLY A 11 0.73 3.69 -2.36
CA GLY A 11 0.32 3.13 -3.65
C GLY A 11 0.17 1.61 -3.56
N VAL A 12 0.94 0.89 -4.36
CA VAL A 12 0.90 -0.58 -4.43
C VAL A 12 1.87 -1.27 -3.46
N MET A 13 2.84 -0.55 -2.90
CA MET A 13 3.93 -1.16 -2.11
C MET A 13 3.46 -2.03 -0.94
N PRO A 14 2.45 -1.64 -0.13
CA PRO A 14 1.96 -2.48 0.95
C PRO A 14 1.48 -3.86 0.50
N ILE A 15 0.86 -3.97 -0.68
CA ILE A 15 0.40 -5.25 -1.24
C ILE A 15 1.59 -6.11 -1.66
N ILE A 16 2.60 -5.50 -2.27
CA ILE A 16 3.80 -6.21 -2.76
C ILE A 16 4.59 -6.79 -1.58
N PHE A 17 4.77 -6.04 -0.49
CA PHE A 17 5.44 -6.57 0.70
C PHE A 17 4.62 -7.65 1.39
N ALA A 18 3.30 -7.48 1.47
CA ALA A 18 2.42 -8.51 2.04
C ALA A 18 2.50 -9.83 1.24
N SER A 19 2.49 -9.76 -0.10
CA SER A 19 2.57 -10.95 -0.94
C SER A 19 3.94 -11.62 -0.82
N ALA A 20 5.03 -10.84 -0.90
CA ALA A 20 6.39 -11.35 -0.74
C ALA A 20 6.58 -12.08 0.61
N LEU A 21 6.05 -11.51 1.70
CA LEU A 21 6.15 -12.11 3.03
C LEU A 21 5.40 -13.45 3.14
N ILE A 22 4.26 -13.61 2.45
CA ILE A 22 3.54 -14.89 2.40
C ILE A 22 4.28 -15.93 1.53
N PHE A 23 4.90 -15.52 0.43
CA PHE A 23 5.59 -16.44 -0.48
C PHE A 23 6.88 -17.04 0.09
N LEU A 24 7.61 -16.29 0.92
CA LEU A 24 8.87 -16.76 1.52
C LEU A 24 8.71 -18.09 2.30
N PRO A 25 7.82 -18.22 3.30
CA PRO A 25 7.67 -19.46 4.05
C PRO A 25 7.12 -20.60 3.19
N ILE A 26 6.26 -20.33 2.20
CA ILE A 26 5.76 -21.33 1.25
C ILE A 26 6.91 -21.92 0.43
N THR A 27 7.81 -21.06 -0.05
CA THR A 27 8.98 -21.48 -0.84
C THR A 27 9.93 -22.33 0.00
N VAL A 28 10.22 -21.90 1.23
CA VAL A 28 11.08 -22.66 2.16
C VAL A 28 10.46 -24.01 2.53
N ALA A 29 9.15 -24.05 2.79
CA ALA A 29 8.44 -25.30 3.10
C ALA A 29 8.51 -26.32 1.96
N ASN A 30 8.39 -25.86 0.71
CA ASN A 30 8.52 -26.71 -0.48
C ASN A 30 9.95 -27.24 -0.68
N VAL A 31 10.98 -26.46 -0.32
CA VAL A 31 12.39 -26.88 -0.47
C VAL A 31 12.83 -27.82 0.64
N THR A 32 12.40 -27.60 1.89
CA THR A 32 12.83 -28.39 3.06
C THR A 32 12.01 -29.67 3.26
N ASN A 33 10.88 -29.84 2.57
CA ASN A 33 9.97 -31.00 2.66
C ASN A 33 9.53 -31.37 4.10
N ASN A 34 9.58 -30.40 5.03
CA ASN A 34 9.27 -30.65 6.44
C ASN A 34 7.74 -30.66 6.67
N PRO A 35 7.15 -31.74 7.21
CA PRO A 35 5.69 -31.92 7.30
C PRO A 35 4.97 -30.85 8.14
N ILE A 36 5.64 -30.23 9.11
CA ILE A 36 5.08 -29.15 9.92
C ILE A 36 4.99 -27.84 9.11
N LEU A 37 6.05 -27.55 8.34
CA LEU A 37 6.13 -26.36 7.48
C LEU A 37 5.17 -26.47 6.29
N ILE A 38 5.01 -27.67 5.72
CA ILE A 38 4.05 -27.94 4.66
C ILE A 38 2.62 -27.74 5.16
N ARG A 39 2.27 -28.18 6.39
CA ARG A 39 0.94 -27.94 6.97
C ARG A 39 0.68 -26.45 7.19
N ALA A 40 1.65 -25.70 7.72
CA ALA A 40 1.53 -24.25 7.87
C ALA A 40 1.39 -23.52 6.52
N ALA A 41 2.20 -23.91 5.53
CA ALA A 41 2.14 -23.37 4.17
C ALA A 41 0.81 -23.70 3.47
N SER A 42 0.25 -24.89 3.71
CA SER A 42 -1.04 -25.30 3.16
C SER A 42 -2.22 -24.50 3.72
N ALA A 43 -2.13 -24.00 4.95
CA ALA A 43 -3.16 -23.14 5.55
C ALA A 43 -3.07 -21.66 5.08
N LEU A 44 -1.90 -21.26 4.59
CA LEU A 44 -1.61 -19.94 4.01
C LEU A 44 -1.74 -19.92 2.48
N ASN A 45 -2.22 -21.01 1.88
CA ASN A 45 -2.38 -21.11 0.44
C ASN A 45 -3.78 -20.63 0.04
N PRO A 46 -3.94 -19.75 -0.98
CA PRO A 46 -5.24 -19.37 -1.50
C PRO A 46 -6.10 -20.56 -1.99
N SER A 47 -5.49 -21.71 -2.29
CA SER A 47 -6.19 -22.95 -2.68
C SER A 47 -6.57 -23.86 -1.50
N ALA A 48 -6.38 -23.42 -0.25
CA ALA A 48 -6.74 -24.19 0.94
C ALA A 48 -8.27 -24.36 1.08
N ALA A 49 -8.70 -25.49 1.65
CA ALA A 49 -10.11 -25.77 1.92
C ALA A 49 -10.81 -24.68 2.78
N ASN A 50 -10.04 -23.97 3.61
CA ASN A 50 -10.48 -22.80 4.37
C ASN A 50 -9.70 -21.55 3.91
N PRO A 51 -10.35 -20.59 3.22
CA PRO A 51 -9.70 -19.36 2.74
C PRO A 51 -9.68 -18.21 3.77
N TRP A 52 -10.45 -18.33 4.85
CA TRP A 52 -10.50 -17.33 5.93
C TRP A 52 -9.14 -17.04 6.58
N PRO A 53 -8.28 -18.04 6.89
CA PRO A 53 -6.96 -17.79 7.47
C PRO A 53 -6.07 -16.98 6.53
N TYR A 54 -6.04 -17.34 5.24
CA TYR A 54 -5.29 -16.60 4.23
C TYR A 54 -5.79 -15.16 4.10
N ALA A 55 -7.11 -14.96 3.95
CA ALA A 55 -7.69 -13.63 3.79
C ALA A 55 -7.43 -12.73 5.01
N ILE A 56 -7.59 -13.24 6.22
CA ILE A 56 -7.35 -12.49 7.47
C ILE A 56 -5.87 -12.12 7.61
N VAL A 57 -4.96 -13.08 7.40
CA VAL A 57 -3.52 -12.84 7.50
C VAL A 57 -3.08 -11.86 6.43
N PHE A 58 -3.49 -12.04 5.18
CA PHE A 58 -3.13 -11.17 4.08
C PHE A 58 -3.67 -9.75 4.28
N PHE A 59 -4.91 -9.60 4.71
CA PHE A 59 -5.51 -8.31 5.05
C PHE A 59 -4.76 -7.60 6.19
N SER A 60 -4.45 -8.33 7.25
CA SER A 60 -3.69 -7.81 8.39
C SER A 60 -2.29 -7.38 7.99
N LEU A 61 -1.61 -8.15 7.13
CA LEU A 61 -0.31 -7.78 6.57
C LEU A 61 -0.40 -6.51 5.73
N ILE A 62 -1.41 -6.40 4.86
CA ILE A 62 -1.62 -5.19 4.04
C ILE A 62 -1.81 -3.96 4.93
N LEU A 63 -2.66 -4.05 5.96
CA LEU A 63 -2.85 -2.95 6.92
C LEU A 63 -1.55 -2.61 7.65
N GLY A 64 -0.83 -3.61 8.16
CA GLY A 64 0.45 -3.42 8.84
C GLY A 64 1.48 -2.72 7.95
N PHE A 65 1.64 -3.19 6.72
CA PHE A 65 2.56 -2.58 5.75
C PHE A 65 2.10 -1.21 5.25
N ALA A 66 0.80 -0.93 5.21
CA ALA A 66 0.28 0.40 4.88
C ALA A 66 0.69 1.43 5.96
N TYR A 67 0.59 1.05 7.24
CA TYR A 67 1.08 1.88 8.35
C TYR A 67 2.60 2.03 8.34
N PHE A 68 3.31 0.92 8.16
CA PHE A 68 4.77 0.92 8.07
C PHE A 68 5.27 1.86 6.96
N TYR A 69 4.73 1.72 5.76
CA TYR A 69 5.12 2.57 4.63
C TYR A 69 4.74 4.05 4.85
N SER A 70 3.52 4.30 5.33
CA SER A 70 3.05 5.66 5.63
C SER A 70 3.96 6.34 6.66
N SER A 71 4.40 5.60 7.69
CA SER A 71 5.38 6.06 8.70
C SER A 71 6.69 6.49 8.06
N LEU A 72 7.21 5.70 7.13
CA LEU A 72 8.51 5.91 6.51
C LEU A 72 8.52 7.02 5.45
N SER A 73 7.42 7.19 4.69
CA SER A 73 7.39 8.15 3.58
C SER A 73 7.02 9.58 3.99
N LEU A 74 6.35 9.75 5.13
CA LEU A 74 5.82 11.05 5.58
C LEU A 74 6.15 11.27 7.06
N ASN A 75 7.17 12.06 7.36
CA ASN A 75 7.47 12.50 8.73
C ASN A 75 6.68 13.77 9.08
N PRO A 76 5.65 13.71 9.95
CA PRO A 76 4.83 14.88 10.28
C PRO A 76 5.63 15.99 10.97
N SER A 77 6.67 15.63 11.74
CA SER A 77 7.59 16.57 12.39
C SER A 77 8.35 17.44 11.38
N ASP A 78 8.84 16.82 10.32
CA ASP A 78 9.67 17.47 9.32
C ASP A 78 8.81 18.40 8.47
N ILE A 79 7.61 17.95 8.09
CA ILE A 79 6.63 18.78 7.37
C ILE A 79 6.22 19.99 8.22
N ALA A 80 5.92 19.79 9.51
CA ALA A 80 5.58 20.88 10.42
C ALA A 80 6.72 21.89 10.59
N THR A 81 7.96 21.42 10.67
CA THR A 81 9.15 22.28 10.77
C THR A 81 9.39 23.06 9.49
N ASN A 82 9.22 22.43 8.33
CA ASN A 82 9.33 23.08 7.03
C ASN A 82 8.22 24.13 6.80
N LEU A 83 6.99 23.84 7.23
CA LEU A 83 5.88 24.81 7.21
C LEU A 83 6.19 26.04 8.07
N LYS A 84 6.68 25.80 9.29
CA LYS A 84 7.12 26.88 10.20
C LYS A 84 8.25 27.72 9.61
N ARG A 85 9.26 27.09 9.03
CA ARG A 85 10.39 27.79 8.36
C ARG A 85 9.97 28.55 7.12
N GLY A 86 9.00 28.02 6.36
CA GLY A 86 8.43 28.66 5.17
C GLY A 86 7.41 29.75 5.46
N GLY A 87 7.13 30.07 6.74
CA GLY A 87 6.18 31.11 7.13
C GLY A 87 4.70 30.75 6.85
N VAL A 88 4.41 29.49 6.52
CA VAL A 88 3.05 29.01 6.19
C VAL A 88 2.49 28.22 7.37
N ALA A 89 1.32 28.62 7.86
CA ALA A 89 0.63 27.95 8.97
C ALA A 89 -0.68 27.30 8.51
N ILE A 90 -1.05 26.20 9.16
CA ILE A 90 -2.38 25.60 8.99
C ILE A 90 -3.38 26.47 9.78
N PRO A 91 -4.47 26.94 9.16
CA PRO A 91 -5.50 27.70 9.87
C PRO A 91 -6.01 26.95 11.11
N GLY A 92 -6.06 27.62 12.26
CA GLY A 92 -6.55 27.04 13.52
C GLY A 92 -5.57 26.16 14.30
N VAL A 93 -4.33 25.95 13.82
CA VAL A 93 -3.32 25.14 14.52
C VAL A 93 -2.02 25.93 14.70
N ARG A 94 -1.48 25.95 15.92
CA ARG A 94 -0.23 26.67 16.22
C ARG A 94 0.96 26.05 15.45
N PRO A 95 1.80 26.84 14.76
CA PRO A 95 2.96 26.32 14.02
C PRO A 95 3.97 25.61 14.93
N GLY A 96 4.40 24.42 14.53
CA GLY A 96 5.38 23.60 15.25
C GLY A 96 4.80 22.27 15.73
N SER A 97 4.93 21.96 17.02
CA SER A 97 4.51 20.67 17.59
C SER A 97 3.01 20.40 17.43
N ALA A 98 2.16 21.42 17.56
CA ALA A 98 0.71 21.27 17.35
C ALA A 98 0.37 20.95 15.89
N THR A 99 1.11 21.51 14.92
CA THR A 99 0.98 21.14 13.50
C THR A 99 1.39 19.69 13.24
N ALA A 100 2.47 19.23 13.88
CA ALA A 100 2.93 17.85 13.75
C ALA A 100 1.88 16.85 14.27
N ALA A 101 1.33 17.10 15.47
CA ALA A 101 0.28 16.26 16.06
C ALA A 101 -1.00 16.25 15.22
N TYR A 102 -1.39 17.39 14.65
CA TYR A 102 -2.53 17.47 13.74
C TYR A 102 -2.30 16.64 12.47
N LEU A 103 -1.14 16.79 11.82
CA LEU A 103 -0.78 16.04 10.63
C LEU A 103 -0.70 14.53 10.90
N GLU A 104 -0.20 14.14 12.07
CA GLU A 104 -0.15 12.74 12.49
C GLU A 104 -1.55 12.14 12.66
N GLY A 105 -2.47 12.87 13.30
CA GLY A 105 -3.87 12.45 13.43
C GLY A 105 -4.56 12.29 12.08
N VAL A 106 -4.34 13.23 11.16
CA VAL A 106 -4.88 13.15 9.78
C VAL A 106 -4.27 11.97 9.04
N LYS A 107 -2.95 11.81 9.09
CA LYS A 107 -2.22 10.70 8.47
C LYS A 107 -2.73 9.35 8.95
N ASN A 108 -2.95 9.18 10.25
CA ASN A 108 -3.45 7.93 10.83
C ASN A 108 -4.82 7.55 10.24
N ARG A 109 -5.76 8.51 10.20
CA ARG A 109 -7.10 8.30 9.64
C ARG A 109 -7.07 8.00 8.14
N LEU A 110 -6.26 8.73 7.38
CA LEU A 110 -6.07 8.49 5.94
C LEU A 110 -5.49 7.10 5.69
N THR A 111 -4.46 6.71 6.45
CA THR A 111 -3.79 5.42 6.31
C THR A 111 -4.73 4.26 6.66
N LEU A 112 -5.57 4.43 7.69
CA LEU A 112 -6.60 3.45 8.05
C LEU A 112 -7.59 3.24 6.89
N LEU A 113 -8.16 4.33 6.37
CA LEU A 113 -9.12 4.27 5.26
C LEU A 113 -8.48 3.71 3.98
N GLY A 114 -7.27 4.17 3.65
CA GLY A 114 -6.51 3.71 2.49
C GLY A 114 -6.14 2.22 2.59
N GLY A 115 -5.69 1.77 3.77
CA GLY A 115 -5.34 0.36 4.02
C GLY A 115 -6.55 -0.58 3.99
N LEU A 116 -7.68 -0.16 4.59
CA LEU A 116 -8.94 -0.90 4.49
C LEU A 116 -9.41 -1.06 3.05
N PHE A 117 -9.37 0.04 2.27
CA PHE A 117 -9.71 0.02 0.85
C PHE A 117 -8.79 -0.92 0.07
N LEU A 118 -7.47 -0.82 0.28
CA LEU A 118 -6.49 -1.67 -0.37
C LEU A 118 -6.72 -3.16 -0.07
N GLY A 119 -6.91 -3.48 1.20
CA GLY A 119 -7.16 -4.85 1.65
C GLY A 119 -8.46 -5.41 1.09
N ALA A 120 -9.53 -4.61 1.03
CA ALA A 120 -10.79 -5.02 0.43
C ALA A 120 -10.61 -5.34 -1.06
N VAL A 121 -9.96 -4.45 -1.82
CA VAL A 121 -9.68 -4.66 -3.26
C VAL A 121 -8.81 -5.89 -3.50
N ALA A 122 -7.86 -6.18 -2.60
CA ALA A 122 -7.01 -7.36 -2.72
C ALA A 122 -7.75 -8.70 -2.47
N ILE A 123 -8.82 -8.70 -1.67
CA ILE A 123 -9.59 -9.90 -1.36
C ILE A 123 -10.65 -10.19 -2.43
N ILE A 124 -11.25 -9.15 -3.04
CA ILE A 124 -12.34 -9.28 -4.03
C ILE A 124 -12.06 -10.35 -5.09
N PRO A 125 -10.89 -10.38 -5.76
CA PRO A 125 -10.67 -11.36 -6.81
C PRO A 125 -10.67 -12.81 -6.30
N SER A 126 -10.02 -13.06 -5.17
CA SER A 126 -10.04 -14.39 -4.55
C SER A 126 -11.44 -14.84 -4.14
N ALA A 127 -12.31 -13.91 -3.74
CA ALA A 127 -13.72 -14.19 -3.46
C ALA A 127 -14.51 -14.50 -4.75
N VAL A 128 -14.28 -13.76 -5.83
CA VAL A 128 -14.95 -13.94 -7.14
C VAL A 128 -14.56 -15.26 -7.80
N GLU A 129 -13.27 -15.62 -7.76
CA GLU A 129 -12.76 -16.91 -8.30
C GLU A 129 -13.43 -18.10 -7.61
N ARG A 130 -13.62 -18.02 -6.29
CA ARG A 130 -14.31 -19.08 -5.53
C ARG A 130 -15.79 -19.19 -5.88
N ALA A 131 -16.47 -18.06 -6.09
CA ALA A 131 -17.89 -18.04 -6.45
C ALA A 131 -18.15 -18.58 -7.87
N THR A 132 -17.21 -18.36 -8.79
CA THR A 132 -17.34 -18.77 -10.20
C THR A 132 -16.75 -20.16 -10.48
N GLY A 133 -15.95 -20.73 -9.58
CA GLY A 133 -15.34 -22.06 -9.73
C GLY A 133 -14.26 -22.13 -10.81
N VAL A 134 -13.88 -21.00 -11.41
CA VAL A 134 -12.85 -20.92 -12.45
C VAL A 134 -11.48 -20.91 -11.77
N THR A 135 -10.79 -22.04 -11.80
CA THR A 135 -9.45 -22.20 -11.21
C THR A 135 -8.33 -21.56 -12.03
N THR A 136 -8.62 -21.10 -13.25
CA THR A 136 -7.63 -20.53 -14.20
C THR A 136 -6.93 -19.28 -13.68
N PHE A 137 -7.52 -18.54 -12.73
CA PHE A 137 -6.91 -17.35 -12.13
C PHE A 137 -6.24 -17.59 -10.77
N GLN A 138 -6.27 -18.82 -10.24
CA GLN A 138 -5.84 -19.12 -8.88
C GLN A 138 -4.37 -18.71 -8.60
N GLY A 139 -4.21 -17.91 -7.55
CA GLY A 139 -2.92 -17.64 -6.88
C GLY A 139 -2.07 -16.53 -7.49
N LEU A 140 -1.97 -16.45 -8.82
CA LEU A 140 -1.08 -15.51 -9.50
C LEU A 140 -1.80 -14.53 -10.44
N GLY A 141 -2.95 -14.87 -11.01
CA GLY A 141 -3.60 -14.04 -12.04
C GLY A 141 -4.13 -12.72 -11.47
N ALA A 142 -4.94 -12.80 -10.41
CA ALA A 142 -5.64 -11.63 -9.91
C ALA A 142 -4.77 -10.66 -9.09
N THR A 143 -3.93 -11.18 -8.20
CA THR A 143 -3.03 -10.36 -7.37
C THR A 143 -1.97 -9.68 -8.24
N SER A 144 -1.44 -10.39 -9.25
CA SER A 144 -0.51 -9.77 -10.21
C SER A 144 -1.20 -8.73 -11.07
N LEU A 145 -2.46 -8.94 -11.48
CA LEU A 145 -3.22 -7.95 -12.24
C LEU A 145 -3.47 -6.66 -11.45
N LEU A 146 -3.85 -6.77 -10.17
CA LEU A 146 -4.00 -5.61 -9.29
C LEU A 146 -2.69 -4.84 -9.12
N ILE A 147 -1.58 -5.56 -8.94
CA ILE A 147 -0.25 -4.96 -8.85
C ILE A 147 0.12 -4.28 -10.17
N LEU A 148 -0.12 -4.94 -11.31
CA LEU A 148 0.18 -4.44 -12.65
C LEU A 148 -0.55 -3.14 -12.94
N VAL A 149 -1.87 -3.08 -12.68
CA VAL A 149 -2.66 -1.86 -12.87
C VAL A 149 -2.15 -0.74 -11.96
N GLY A 150 -1.86 -1.05 -10.70
CA GLY A 150 -1.35 -0.06 -9.76
C GLY A 150 0.01 0.51 -10.18
N VAL A 151 0.96 -0.34 -10.60
CA VAL A 151 2.27 0.09 -11.09
C VAL A 151 2.14 0.86 -12.39
N ALA A 152 1.29 0.43 -13.33
CA ALA A 152 1.05 1.14 -14.58
C ALA A 152 0.53 2.57 -14.33
N ILE A 153 -0.39 2.76 -13.37
CA ILE A 153 -0.88 4.08 -12.97
C ILE A 153 0.24 4.93 -12.35
N ASP A 154 1.06 4.35 -11.49
CA ASP A 154 2.18 5.06 -10.86
C ASP A 154 3.23 5.48 -11.90
N THR A 155 3.58 4.61 -12.84
CA THR A 155 4.47 4.94 -13.96
C THR A 155 3.89 6.04 -14.83
N ALA A 156 2.59 5.97 -15.18
CA ALA A 156 1.93 7.01 -15.98
C ALA A 156 1.98 8.39 -15.29
N LYS A 157 1.75 8.44 -13.97
CA LYS A 157 1.86 9.68 -13.18
C LYS A 157 3.29 10.23 -13.14
N GLN A 158 4.29 9.35 -13.02
CA GLN A 158 5.70 9.77 -13.04
C GLN A 158 6.08 10.38 -14.40
N VAL A 159 5.68 9.73 -15.49
CA VAL A 159 5.89 10.24 -16.85
C VAL A 159 5.19 11.60 -17.03
N GLN A 160 3.94 11.72 -16.61
CA GLN A 160 3.21 13.00 -16.69
C GLN A 160 3.92 14.12 -15.90
N THR A 161 4.40 13.81 -14.69
CA THR A 161 5.13 14.78 -13.85
C THR A 161 6.40 15.24 -14.55
N TYR A 162 7.14 14.32 -15.17
CA TYR A 162 8.36 14.63 -15.94
C TYR A 162 8.07 15.52 -17.15
N VAL A 163 7.01 15.21 -17.92
CA VAL A 163 6.60 16.03 -19.07
C VAL A 163 6.21 17.44 -18.65
N ILE A 164 5.51 17.60 -17.52
CA ILE A 164 5.15 18.92 -16.97
C ILE A 164 6.40 19.71 -16.59
N SER A 165 7.38 19.08 -15.90
CA SER A 165 8.64 19.76 -15.56
C SER A 165 9.41 20.24 -16.79
N GLN A 166 9.43 19.44 -17.86
CA GLN A 166 10.11 19.82 -19.11
C GLN A 166 9.43 21.01 -19.80
N ARG A 167 8.09 21.09 -19.78
CA ARG A 167 7.36 22.26 -20.30
C ARG A 167 7.63 23.52 -19.48
N TYR A 168 7.81 23.39 -18.16
CA TYR A 168 8.20 24.51 -17.30
C TYR A 168 9.60 25.03 -17.64
N GLU A 169 10.59 24.17 -17.84
CA GLU A 169 11.93 24.61 -18.27
C GLU A 169 11.93 25.33 -19.63
N GLY A 170 11.08 24.88 -20.57
CA GLY A 170 10.92 25.52 -21.87
C GLY A 170 10.33 26.93 -21.80
N LEU A 171 9.45 27.19 -20.83
CA LEU A 171 8.82 28.51 -20.61
C LEU A 171 9.73 29.48 -19.84
N VAL A 172 10.62 28.98 -18.98
CA VAL A 172 11.55 29.81 -18.19
C VAL A 172 12.81 30.19 -18.99
N ARG A 173 13.11 29.46 -20.07
CA ARG A 173 14.22 29.77 -21.00
C ARG A 173 13.84 30.72 -22.15
N GLN A 174 12.57 31.15 -22.25
CA GLN A 174 12.13 32.24 -23.13
C GLN A 174 12.01 33.55 -22.36
#